data_AF-A0A5D0QK05-F1
#
_entry.id   AF-A0A5D0QK05-F1
#
_cell.length_a   1.000
_cell.length_b   1.000
_cell.length_c   1.000
_cell.angle_alpha   90.00
_cell.angle_beta   90.00
_cell.angle_gamma   90.00
#
_symmetry.space_group_name_H-M   'P 1'
#
loop_
_entity.id
_entity.type
_entity.pdbx_description
1 polymer ?
#
loop_
_entity_poly.entity_id
_entity_poly.type
_entity_poly.pdbx_seq_one_letter_code
_entity_poly.pdbx_strand_id
1 'polypeptide(L)'
;MKYLTIQQIQYGGDLERFDERLDELMTALLDLEDTDPAIEDPDLAATLATGIVDVQMVAEADDPADAMVRALCFLRSALHTIGDATPGWETQRAVMHVAPADAADRLTTSV
;
A
#
# COMPACT_ATOMS: atom_id res chain seq x y z
N MET A 1 -18.60 2.10 -3.19
CA MET A 1 -18.00 3.16 -4.06
C MET A 1 -16.51 2.91 -4.12
N LYS A 2 -15.84 3.20 -5.25
CA LYS A 2 -14.40 2.95 -5.40
C LYS A 2 -13.57 4.17 -5.00
N TYR A 3 -12.55 3.94 -4.19
CA TYR A 3 -11.61 4.96 -3.72
C TYR A 3 -10.19 4.54 -4.05
N LEU A 4 -9.42 5.44 -4.68
CA LEU A 4 -7.98 5.28 -4.77
C LEU A 4 -7.34 5.64 -3.43
N THR A 5 -6.49 4.76 -2.92
CA THR A 5 -5.71 5.00 -1.71
C THR A 5 -4.23 4.96 -2.04
N ILE A 6 -3.44 5.82 -1.41
CA ILE A 6 -1.97 5.78 -1.47
C ILE A 6 -1.46 5.89 -0.04
N GLN A 7 -0.72 4.89 0.40
CA GLN A 7 -0.09 4.86 1.72
C GLN A 7 1.43 4.77 1.60
N GLN A 8 2.10 5.76 2.18
CA GLN A 8 3.54 5.73 2.33
C GLN A 8 3.95 4.88 3.54
N ILE A 9 4.88 3.96 3.31
CA ILE A 9 5.59 3.19 4.34
C ILE A 9 7.10 3.28 4.08
N GLN A 10 7.90 2.94 5.10
CA GLN A 10 9.34 2.88 4.96
C GLN A 10 9.87 1.55 5.47
N TYR A 11 10.60 0.85 4.60
CA TYR A 11 11.35 -0.34 4.99
C TYR A 11 12.59 0.06 5.81
N GLY A 12 12.65 -0.43 7.05
CA GLY A 12 13.75 -0.19 8.00
C GLY A 12 14.76 -1.34 8.08
N GLY A 13 14.66 -2.33 7.20
CA GLY A 13 15.56 -3.47 7.15
C GLY A 13 16.82 -3.23 6.28
N ASP A 14 17.39 -4.31 5.78
CA ASP A 14 18.58 -4.28 4.93
C ASP A 14 18.24 -3.78 3.51
N LEU A 15 18.71 -2.56 3.17
CA LEU A 15 18.45 -1.94 1.87
C LEU A 15 19.16 -2.65 0.70
N GLU A 16 20.20 -3.46 0.95
CA GLU A 16 20.87 -4.23 -0.11
C GLU A 16 19.97 -5.32 -0.71
N ARG A 17 18.94 -5.75 0.02
CA ARG A 17 17.98 -6.79 -0.38
C ARG A 17 16.55 -6.27 -0.53
N PHE A 18 16.41 -4.96 -0.65
CA PHE A 18 15.10 -4.32 -0.60
C PHE A 18 14.27 -4.56 -1.87
N ASP A 19 14.92 -4.70 -3.03
CA ASP A 19 14.25 -5.11 -4.26
C ASP A 19 13.58 -6.49 -4.13
N GLU A 20 14.30 -7.48 -3.59
CA GLU A 20 13.74 -8.82 -3.29
C GLU A 20 12.52 -8.71 -2.37
N ARG A 21 12.56 -7.81 -1.39
CA ARG A 21 11.44 -7.58 -0.46
C ARG A 21 10.24 -6.90 -1.11
N LEU A 22 10.46 -6.02 -2.09
CA LEU A 22 9.37 -5.42 -2.86
C LEU A 22 8.67 -6.46 -3.74
N ASP A 23 9.42 -7.39 -4.33
CA ASP A 23 8.86 -8.50 -5.12
C ASP A 23 8.00 -9.43 -4.24
N GLU A 24 8.49 -9.76 -3.04
CA GLU A 24 7.72 -10.53 -2.06
C GLU A 24 6.43 -9.79 -1.64
N LEU A 25 6.52 -8.50 -1.36
CA LEU A 25 5.36 -7.67 -0.98
C LEU A 25 4.34 -7.59 -2.11
N MET A 26 4.77 -7.34 -3.35
CA MET A 26 3.87 -7.27 -4.50
C MET A 26 3.16 -8.61 -4.73
N THR A 27 3.88 -9.72 -4.62
CA THR A 27 3.30 -11.07 -4.72
C THR A 27 2.23 -11.28 -3.65
N ALA A 28 2.51 -10.91 -2.40
CA ALA A 28 1.54 -11.04 -1.32
C ALA A 28 0.31 -10.14 -1.47
N LEU A 29 0.47 -8.93 -2.05
CA LEU A 29 -0.66 -8.04 -2.36
C LEU A 29 -1.57 -8.65 -3.43
N LEU A 30 -1.00 -9.17 -4.52
CA LEU A 30 -1.76 -9.81 -5.60
C LEU A 30 -2.46 -11.10 -5.12
N ASP A 31 -1.77 -11.93 -4.35
CA ASP A 31 -2.36 -13.15 -3.77
C ASP A 31 -3.55 -12.84 -2.84
N LEU A 32 -3.49 -11.72 -2.11
CA LEU A 32 -4.60 -11.28 -1.26
C LEU A 32 -5.75 -10.67 -2.07
N GLU A 33 -5.46 -9.92 -3.13
CA GLU A 33 -6.45 -9.33 -4.05
C GLU A 33 -7.36 -10.42 -4.63
N ASP A 34 -6.78 -11.56 -5.03
CA ASP A 34 -7.52 -12.72 -5.53
C ASP A 34 -8.56 -13.26 -4.53
N THR A 35 -8.45 -12.92 -3.24
CA THR A 35 -9.33 -13.39 -2.17
C THR A 35 -10.23 -12.30 -1.56
N ASP A 36 -9.96 -11.03 -1.81
CA ASP A 36 -10.73 -9.89 -1.30
C ASP A 36 -11.24 -9.01 -2.45
N PRO A 37 -12.47 -9.24 -2.95
CA PRO A 37 -13.01 -8.48 -4.06
C PRO A 37 -13.28 -7.00 -3.73
N ALA A 38 -13.10 -6.57 -2.47
CA ALA A 38 -13.22 -5.18 -2.09
C ALA A 38 -11.93 -4.38 -2.30
N ILE A 39 -10.82 -5.03 -2.67
CA ILE A 39 -9.54 -4.39 -3.01
C ILE A 39 -9.18 -4.79 -4.45
N GLU A 40 -8.69 -3.84 -5.23
CA GLU A 40 -8.31 -4.03 -6.63
C GLU A 40 -7.04 -3.24 -6.96
N ASP A 41 -6.31 -3.69 -7.97
CA ASP A 41 -5.19 -2.99 -8.62
C ASP A 41 -4.10 -2.50 -7.63
N PRO A 42 -3.51 -3.38 -6.79
CA PRO A 42 -2.38 -3.00 -5.96
C PRO A 42 -1.18 -2.62 -6.85
N ASP A 43 -0.48 -1.56 -6.46
CA ASP A 43 0.74 -1.08 -7.14
C ASP A 43 1.74 -0.51 -6.13
N LEU A 44 3.02 -0.52 -6.50
CA LEU A 44 4.13 -0.06 -5.66
C LEU A 44 5.03 0.92 -6.42
N ALA A 45 5.27 2.08 -5.82
CA ALA A 45 6.35 2.98 -6.22
C ALA A 45 7.37 3.07 -5.07
N ALA A 46 8.65 2.80 -5.35
CA ALA A 46 9.66 2.75 -4.31
C ALA A 46 10.93 3.55 -4.63
N THR A 47 11.51 4.18 -3.61
CA THR A 47 12.86 4.74 -3.63
C THR A 47 13.83 3.79 -2.93
N LEU A 48 14.54 2.98 -3.72
CA LEU A 48 15.40 1.90 -3.19
C LEU A 48 16.49 2.40 -2.23
N ALA A 49 17.04 3.59 -2.48
CA ALA A 49 18.11 4.16 -1.67
C ALA A 49 17.68 4.56 -0.25
N THR A 50 16.37 4.76 -0.01
CA THR A 50 15.83 5.26 1.27
C THR A 50 14.82 4.31 1.91
N GLY A 51 14.41 3.25 1.22
CA GLY A 51 13.39 2.32 1.72
C GLY A 51 11.96 2.85 1.63
N ILE A 52 11.73 4.02 1.03
CA ILE A 52 10.39 4.63 0.97
C ILE A 52 9.57 3.92 -0.10
N VAL A 53 8.34 3.52 0.24
CA VAL A 53 7.38 2.88 -0.66
C VAL A 53 6.04 3.58 -0.54
N ASP A 54 5.49 3.98 -1.67
CA ASP A 54 4.09 4.36 -1.81
C ASP A 54 3.33 3.13 -2.31
N VAL A 55 2.42 2.63 -1.48
CA VAL A 55 1.52 1.52 -1.80
C VAL A 55 0.20 2.11 -2.26
N GLN A 56 -0.18 1.81 -3.50
CA GLN A 56 -1.45 2.22 -4.09
C GLN A 56 -2.39 1.03 -4.20
N MET A 57 -3.69 1.26 -4.00
CA MET A 57 -4.75 0.30 -4.32
C MET A 57 -6.11 1.00 -4.42
N VAL A 58 -7.06 0.36 -5.11
CA VAL A 58 -8.45 0.77 -5.15
C VAL A 58 -9.25 -0.02 -4.13
N ALA A 59 -9.97 0.66 -3.24
CA ALA A 59 -10.83 0.05 -2.24
C ALA A 59 -12.31 0.35 -2.51
N GLU A 60 -13.15 -0.68 -2.52
CA GLU A 60 -14.60 -0.53 -2.45
C GLU A 60 -15.05 -0.32 -1.00
N ALA A 61 -15.67 0.83 -0.75
CA ALA A 61 -16.15 1.23 0.57
C ALA A 61 -17.36 2.16 0.48
N ASP A 62 -18.02 2.38 1.62
CA ASP A 62 -19.14 3.32 1.73
C ASP A 62 -18.66 4.77 1.79
N ASP A 63 -17.55 5.02 2.48
CA ASP A 63 -16.95 6.34 2.68
C ASP A 63 -15.41 6.29 2.67
N PRO A 64 -14.73 7.46 2.57
CA PRO A 64 -13.27 7.50 2.49
C PRO A 64 -12.57 6.91 3.73
N ALA A 65 -13.15 7.05 4.93
CA ALA A 65 -12.52 6.53 6.14
C ALA A 65 -12.58 5.01 6.18
N ASP A 66 -13.69 4.41 5.75
CA ASP A 66 -13.79 2.95 5.58
C ASP A 66 -12.79 2.44 4.52
N ALA A 67 -12.66 3.14 3.38
CA ALA A 67 -11.65 2.82 2.36
C ALA A 67 -10.22 2.82 2.93
N MET A 68 -9.87 3.84 3.72
CA MET A 68 -8.57 3.95 4.36
C MET A 68 -8.30 2.79 5.34
N VAL A 69 -9.28 2.43 6.16
CA VAL A 69 -9.15 1.32 7.12
C VAL A 69 -8.97 0.00 6.40
N ARG A 70 -9.73 -0.24 5.33
CA ARG A 70 -9.61 -1.45 4.50
C ARG A 70 -8.22 -1.55 3.86
N ALA A 71 -7.78 -0.50 3.18
CA ALA A 71 -6.45 -0.46 2.55
C ALA A 71 -5.32 -0.70 3.57
N LEU A 72 -5.42 -0.08 4.76
CA LEU A 72 -4.45 -0.29 5.84
C LEU A 72 -4.44 -1.74 6.34
N CYS A 73 -5.61 -2.34 6.56
CA CYS A 73 -5.71 -3.73 7.01
C CYS A 73 -5.18 -4.70 5.94
N PHE A 74 -5.48 -4.43 4.67
CA PHE A 74 -5.00 -5.22 3.53
C PHE A 74 -3.48 -5.17 3.42
N LEU A 75 -2.88 -3.98 3.41
CA LEU A 75 -1.43 -3.79 3.42
C LEU A 75 -0.76 -4.48 4.61
N ARG A 76 -1.31 -4.32 5.82
CA ARG A 76 -0.77 -5.00 7.00
C ARG A 76 -0.82 -6.53 6.86
N SER A 77 -1.84 -7.06 6.22
CA SER A 77 -1.99 -8.50 5.99
C SER A 77 -0.95 -9.00 5.00
N ALA A 78 -0.70 -8.26 3.90
CA ALA A 78 0.34 -8.56 2.94
C ALA A 78 1.74 -8.58 3.59
N LEU A 79 2.05 -7.56 4.40
CA LEU A 79 3.31 -7.49 5.15
C LEU A 79 3.48 -8.69 6.11
N HIS A 80 2.40 -9.10 6.77
CA HIS A 80 2.43 -10.28 7.63
C HIS A 80 2.68 -11.59 6.85
N THR A 81 2.17 -11.72 5.63
CA THR A 81 2.38 -12.89 4.77
C THR A 81 3.85 -13.10 4.40
N ILE A 82 4.61 -12.01 4.17
CA ILE A 82 6.05 -12.08 3.83
C ILE A 82 6.96 -12.25 5.06
N GLY A 83 6.37 -12.53 6.22
CA GLY A 83 7.08 -12.77 7.48
C GLY A 83 7.48 -11.49 8.22
N ASP A 84 7.08 -10.32 7.72
CA ASP A 84 7.30 -9.08 8.43
C ASP A 84 6.20 -8.87 9.46
N ALA A 85 6.60 -8.67 10.72
CA ALA A 85 5.71 -8.01 11.66
C ALA A 85 5.73 -6.51 11.28
N THR A 86 4.70 -5.72 11.58
CA THR A 86 4.79 -4.26 11.35
C THR A 86 6.07 -3.56 11.88
N PRO A 87 6.83 -4.12 12.86
CA PRO A 87 8.27 -3.86 13.02
C PRO A 87 9.11 -4.17 11.76
N GLY A 88 9.55 -3.13 11.06
CA GLY A 88 10.34 -3.24 9.82
C GLY A 88 9.76 -2.42 8.68
N TRP A 89 8.48 -2.06 8.78
CA TRP A 89 7.78 -1.18 7.86
C TRP A 89 7.17 -0.01 8.65
N GLU A 90 7.99 1.01 8.88
CA GLU A 90 7.60 2.15 9.70
C GLU A 90 6.73 3.11 8.90
N THR A 91 5.69 3.64 9.55
CA THR A 91 4.92 4.78 9.03
C THR A 91 5.52 6.08 9.58
N GLN A 92 6.75 6.40 9.17
CA GLN A 92 7.47 7.58 9.70
C GLN A 92 6.75 8.91 9.42
N ARG A 93 5.94 8.93 8.36
CA ARG A 93 4.97 9.99 8.04
C ARG A 93 3.69 9.30 7.59
N ALA A 94 2.86 8.88 8.53
CA ALA A 94 1.59 8.21 8.25
C ALA A 94 0.60 9.16 7.52
N VAL A 95 0.90 9.47 6.26
CA VAL A 95 0.03 10.19 5.35
C VAL A 95 -0.53 9.13 4.42
N MET A 96 -1.81 8.86 4.58
CA MET A 96 -2.58 8.12 3.60
C MET A 96 -3.45 9.13 2.86
N HIS A 97 -3.33 9.12 1.54
CA HIS A 97 -4.20 9.87 0.66
C HIS A 97 -5.35 8.97 0.23
N VAL A 98 -6.56 9.54 0.17
CA VAL A 98 -7.75 8.86 -0.32
C VAL A 98 -8.57 9.82 -1.18
N ALA A 99 -9.03 9.35 -2.33
CA ALA A 99 -9.93 10.10 -3.19
C ALA A 99 -10.89 9.12 -3.90
N PRO A 100 -12.08 9.57 -4.31
CA PRO A 100 -12.88 8.82 -5.28
C PRO A 100 -12.02 8.40 -6.47
N ALA A 101 -12.16 7.15 -6.92
CA ALA A 101 -11.33 6.60 -7.99
C ALA A 101 -11.49 7.36 -9.32
N ASP A 102 -12.67 7.96 -9.56
CA ASP A 102 -12.95 8.80 -10.72
C ASP A 102 -12.36 10.24 -10.63
N ALA A 103 -11.76 10.58 -9.49
CA ALA A 103 -11.11 11.87 -9.23
C ALA A 103 -9.61 11.71 -8.86
N ALA A 104 -9.02 10.55 -9.18
CA ALA A 104 -7.65 10.18 -8.83
C ALA A 104 -6.56 11.14 -9.34
N ASP A 105 -6.80 11.86 -10.45
CA ASP A 105 -5.88 12.87 -11.00
C ASP A 105 -5.49 13.97 -9.97
N ARG A 106 -6.31 14.15 -8.93
CA ARG A 106 -6.03 15.09 -7.84
C ARG A 106 -4.97 14.59 -6.84
N LEU A 107 -4.66 13.30 -6.85
CA LEU A 107 -3.64 12.69 -5.99
C LEU A 107 -2.28 12.60 -6.67
N THR A 108 -2.24 12.44 -8.00
CA THR A 108 -1.01 12.25 -8.79
C THR A 108 -0.34 13.55 -9.24
N THR A 109 -0.96 14.71 -9.01
CA THR A 109 -0.47 16.03 -9.44
C THR A 109 0.48 16.74 -8.46
N SER A 110 0.86 16.09 -7.37
CA SER A 110 1.84 16.61 -6.40
C SER A 110 3.19 15.91 -6.55
N VAL A 111 3.89 16.16 -7.67
CA VAL A 111 5.31 15.82 -7.85
C VAL A 111 6.06 17.08 -8.28
#